data_AF-A0A158L5U6-F1
#
_entry.id   AF-A0A158L5U6-F1
#
_cell.length_a   1.000
_cell.length_b   1.000
_cell.length_c   1.000
_cell.angle_alpha   90.00
_cell.angle_beta   90.00
_cell.angle_gamma   90.00
#
_symmetry.space_group_name_H-M   'P 1'
#
loop_
_entity.id
_entity.type
_entity.pdbx_description
1 polymer ?
#
loop_
_entity_poly.entity_id
_entity_poly.type
_entity_poly.pdbx_seq_one_letter_code
_entity_poly.pdbx_strand_id
1 'polypeptide(L)'
;MNIDQLIRLLRRAPKGATVLLLPARGDADECDMVRGVVSPGRPWVHERQRRTDGHVDHSFYPSADEWSEGFNEATDDASLERVVILVADAGSLEHTLTELARAGRTISTEDLRAQEVQHYRDMLTNGTLLSEEAFRAQLGVSKKRLAAMVGDGRVFALDVEGHQAFPAFLSDTRLKLKRLWKVSRILVPAPPALRLDLLTRQCGALGDEVPLELLANDKAFRKLLRFARGWAGEFSRTRVDVYDASSSVDPTTAECLYSCAAEVDSRVPLWTRALKAIRSPGYQFPHEIPPAPATVLVIVERATAGESGADLEARLLCELDGRVLRVAVTAGGEEPSVVHKLKLATKNPTVGYLCSAVFSMLSKLSGS
;
A
#
# COMPACT_ATOMS: atom_id res chain seq x y z
N MET A 1 -4.56 -4.67 4.46
CA MET A 1 -5.97 -4.36 4.81
C MET A 1 -6.15 -2.85 4.80
N ASN A 2 -7.29 -2.33 4.33
CA ASN A 2 -7.50 -0.88 4.28
C ASN A 2 -7.95 -0.30 5.64
N ILE A 3 -7.85 1.03 5.77
CA ILE A 3 -8.15 1.75 7.01
C ILE A 3 -9.63 1.55 7.44
N ASP A 4 -10.58 1.48 6.51
CA ASP A 4 -12.00 1.31 6.85
C ASP A 4 -12.34 -0.10 7.35
N GLN A 5 -11.71 -1.14 6.81
CA GLN A 5 -11.81 -2.51 7.30
C GLN A 5 -11.16 -2.61 8.69
N LEU A 6 -9.98 -2.02 8.86
CA LEU A 6 -9.31 -1.92 10.15
C LEU A 6 -10.21 -1.23 11.19
N ILE A 7 -10.74 -0.04 10.89
CA ILE A 7 -11.64 0.69 11.79
C ILE A 7 -12.90 -0.12 12.11
N ARG A 8 -13.51 -0.80 11.13
CA ARG A 8 -14.68 -1.66 11.38
C ARG A 8 -14.37 -2.83 12.31
N LEU A 9 -13.21 -3.46 12.16
CA LEU A 9 -12.78 -4.54 13.03
C LEU A 9 -12.40 -4.03 14.41
N LEU A 10 -11.72 -2.89 14.52
CA LEU A 10 -11.42 -2.22 15.78
C LEU A 10 -12.68 -1.76 16.52
N ARG A 11 -13.73 -1.33 15.83
CA ARG A 11 -15.03 -1.00 16.45
C ARG A 11 -15.72 -2.20 17.10
N ARG A 12 -15.40 -3.42 16.66
CA ARG A 12 -15.91 -4.67 17.24
C ARG A 12 -15.06 -5.16 18.41
N ALA A 13 -13.88 -4.55 18.62
CA ALA A 13 -13.04 -4.89 19.75
C ALA A 13 -13.67 -4.48 21.08
N PRO A 14 -13.32 -5.15 22.19
CA PRO A 14 -13.73 -4.72 23.53
C PRO A 14 -13.33 -3.27 23.79
N LYS A 15 -14.23 -2.49 24.39
CA LYS A 15 -13.91 -1.11 24.80
C LYS A 15 -12.74 -1.12 25.78
N GLY A 16 -11.76 -0.25 25.55
CA GLY A 16 -10.55 -0.16 26.37
C GLY A 16 -9.51 -1.26 26.10
N ALA A 17 -9.63 -2.00 25.00
CA ALA A 17 -8.60 -2.96 24.61
C ALA A 17 -7.32 -2.27 24.11
N THR A 18 -6.18 -2.79 24.53
CA THR A 18 -4.84 -2.36 24.10
C THR A 18 -4.55 -2.88 22.70
N VAL A 19 -4.12 -2.01 21.80
CA VAL A 19 -3.81 -2.39 20.41
C VAL A 19 -2.33 -2.73 20.32
N LEU A 20 -2.02 -3.95 19.91
CA LEU A 20 -0.67 -4.47 19.73
C LEU A 20 -0.38 -4.68 18.24
N LEU A 21 0.80 -4.32 17.77
CA LEU A 21 1.27 -4.66 16.43
C LEU A 21 2.28 -5.80 16.54
N LEU A 22 2.04 -6.90 15.82
CA LEU A 22 3.00 -8.01 15.71
C LEU A 22 3.74 -7.91 14.36
N PRO A 23 4.97 -7.37 14.35
CA PRO A 23 5.85 -7.44 13.19
C PRO A 23 6.37 -8.88 12.97
N ALA A 24 6.73 -9.21 11.72
CA ALA A 24 7.19 -10.54 11.31
C ALA A 24 8.48 -10.99 11.99
N ARG A 25 9.36 -10.01 12.20
CA ARG A 25 10.75 -10.01 12.69
C ARG A 25 11.25 -8.58 12.46
N GLY A 26 11.94 -7.99 13.43
CA GLY A 26 12.43 -6.61 13.33
C GLY A 26 11.48 -5.56 13.90
N ASP A 27 11.98 -4.32 13.97
CA ASP A 27 11.27 -3.17 14.51
C ASP A 27 9.95 -2.91 13.76
N ALA A 28 8.94 -2.47 14.50
CA ALA A 28 7.61 -2.15 13.99
C ALA A 28 7.61 -1.17 12.80
N ASP A 29 8.71 -0.42 12.62
CA ASP A 29 8.92 0.59 11.60
C ASP A 29 9.08 0.02 10.18
N GLU A 30 9.34 -1.29 10.03
CA GLU A 30 9.47 -1.96 8.73
C GLU A 30 8.13 -2.53 8.21
N CYS A 31 7.04 -2.42 8.99
CA CYS A 31 5.75 -3.01 8.67
C CYS A 31 4.86 -2.09 7.82
N ASP A 32 4.89 -2.27 6.51
CA ASP A 32 4.19 -1.42 5.55
C ASP A 32 2.67 -1.63 5.46
N MET A 33 2.14 -2.76 5.96
CA MET A 33 0.71 -3.04 5.88
C MET A 33 0.22 -4.00 6.96
N VAL A 34 -0.89 -3.63 7.62
CA VAL A 34 -1.65 -4.55 8.47
C VAL A 34 -2.39 -5.56 7.59
N ARG A 35 -2.07 -6.84 7.74
CA ARG A 35 -2.68 -7.99 7.05
C ARG A 35 -3.91 -8.53 7.79
N GLY A 36 -3.98 -8.38 9.12
CA GLY A 36 -5.10 -8.88 9.92
C GLY A 36 -5.35 -8.11 11.22
N VAL A 37 -6.56 -8.26 11.77
CA VAL A 37 -6.95 -7.79 13.11
C VAL A 37 -7.52 -8.96 13.87
N VAL A 38 -7.02 -9.19 15.07
CA VAL A 38 -7.44 -10.27 15.94
C VAL A 38 -7.81 -9.66 17.29
N SER A 39 -8.94 -10.05 17.87
CA SER A 39 -9.24 -9.74 19.27
C SER A 39 -9.31 -11.05 20.06
N PRO A 40 -8.28 -11.39 20.85
CA PRO A 40 -8.28 -12.58 21.68
C PRO A 40 -9.50 -12.62 22.61
N GLY A 41 -10.13 -13.79 22.70
CA GLY A 41 -11.34 -13.99 23.51
C GLY A 41 -11.10 -13.91 25.01
N ARG A 42 -9.84 -14.09 25.45
CA ARG A 42 -9.38 -13.93 26.83
C ARG A 42 -8.42 -12.74 26.93
N PRO A 43 -8.38 -12.03 28.07
CA PRO A 43 -7.32 -11.07 28.35
C PRO A 43 -5.94 -11.74 28.24
N TRP A 44 -4.95 -10.96 27.82
CA TRP A 44 -3.54 -11.32 27.84
C TRP A 44 -2.89 -10.78 29.11
N VAL A 45 -1.78 -11.39 29.52
CA VAL A 45 -0.94 -10.82 30.58
C VAL A 45 -0.13 -9.68 29.96
N HIS A 46 -0.17 -8.53 30.61
CA HIS A 46 0.70 -7.39 30.38
C HIS A 46 1.65 -7.30 31.57
N GLU A 47 2.91 -7.64 31.33
CA GLU A 47 4.01 -7.44 32.27
C GLU A 47 4.71 -6.11 32.01
N ARG A 48 5.08 -5.42 33.08
CA ARG A 48 5.90 -4.21 33.08
C ARG A 48 7.15 -4.48 33.90
N GLN A 49 8.24 -4.81 33.22
CA GLN A 49 9.51 -5.10 33.87
C GLN A 49 10.34 -3.83 34.03
N ARG A 50 10.67 -3.48 35.28
CA ARG A 50 11.41 -2.24 35.58
C ARG A 50 12.90 -2.54 35.61
N ARG A 51 13.64 -1.90 34.71
CA ARG A 51 15.09 -2.03 34.61
C ARG A 51 15.81 -1.07 35.55
N THR A 52 17.06 -1.39 35.86
CA THR A 52 17.89 -0.63 36.81
C THR A 52 18.28 0.76 36.31
N ASP A 53 18.19 0.99 35.00
CA ASP A 53 18.38 2.29 34.34
C ASP A 53 17.10 3.16 34.34
N GLY A 54 16.00 2.65 34.91
CA GLY A 54 14.71 3.32 34.94
C GLY A 54 13.84 3.07 33.71
N HIS A 55 14.30 2.28 32.74
CA HIS A 55 13.48 1.83 31.61
C HIS A 55 12.41 0.84 32.07
N VAL A 56 11.27 0.80 31.36
CA VAL A 56 10.19 -0.16 31.61
C VAL A 56 9.93 -0.93 30.34
N ASP A 57 10.22 -2.23 30.36
CA ASP A 57 9.90 -3.12 29.26
C ASP A 57 8.47 -3.61 29.38
N HIS A 58 7.76 -3.60 28.25
CA HIS A 58 6.36 -4.01 28.16
C HIS A 58 6.27 -5.33 27.39
N SER A 59 5.82 -6.39 28.08
CA SER A 59 5.63 -7.72 27.48
C SER A 59 4.16 -8.10 27.51
N PHE A 60 3.64 -8.56 26.37
CA PHE A 60 2.27 -9.05 26.24
C PHE A 60 2.28 -10.50 25.76
N TYR A 61 1.62 -11.39 26.48
CA TYR A 61 1.53 -12.80 26.10
C TYR A 61 0.21 -13.45 26.55
N PRO A 62 -0.23 -14.54 25.88
CA PRO A 62 -1.39 -15.30 26.32
C PRO A 62 -1.19 -15.79 27.76
N SER A 63 -2.26 -15.86 28.57
CA SER A 63 -2.17 -16.38 29.94
C SER A 63 -1.85 -17.89 29.94
N ALA A 64 -0.58 -18.23 29.75
CA ALA A 64 0.02 -19.50 30.11
C ALA A 64 0.76 -19.27 31.44
N ASP A 65 0.78 -20.27 32.31
CA ASP A 65 1.06 -20.17 33.75
C ASP A 65 2.52 -19.81 34.15
N GLU A 66 3.28 -19.14 33.27
CA GLU A 66 4.69 -18.79 33.49
C GLU A 66 4.97 -17.30 33.19
N TRP A 67 5.77 -16.66 34.05
CA TRP A 67 6.27 -15.30 33.85
C TRP A 67 7.31 -15.26 32.73
N SER A 68 7.46 -14.11 32.06
CA SER A 68 8.51 -13.98 31.06
C SER A 68 9.91 -13.91 31.69
N GLU A 69 10.93 -14.30 30.91
CA GLU A 69 12.31 -14.36 31.40
C GLU A 69 12.76 -13.00 31.94
N GLY A 70 13.27 -12.98 33.18
CA GLY A 70 13.74 -11.76 33.84
C GLY A 70 12.67 -10.98 34.63
N PHE A 71 11.45 -11.49 34.75
CA PHE A 71 10.42 -10.93 35.63
C PHE A 71 10.80 -11.02 37.11
N ASN A 72 10.70 -9.91 37.83
CA ASN A 72 11.00 -9.80 39.25
C ASN A 72 9.74 -9.42 40.04
N GLU A 73 9.20 -10.37 40.79
CA GLU A 73 7.96 -10.21 41.58
C GLU A 73 8.01 -9.06 42.60
N ALA A 74 9.20 -8.60 43.01
CA ALA A 74 9.33 -7.50 43.96
C ALA A 74 9.25 -6.10 43.31
N THR A 75 9.52 -5.99 42.01
CA THR A 75 9.65 -4.69 41.31
C THR A 75 8.75 -4.55 40.09
N ASP A 76 8.26 -5.65 39.56
CA ASP A 76 7.55 -5.70 38.30
C ASP A 76 6.05 -5.89 38.54
N ASP A 77 5.25 -5.36 37.61
CA ASP A 77 3.79 -5.40 37.69
C ASP A 77 3.24 -6.26 36.56
N ALA A 78 2.26 -7.12 36.85
CA ALA A 78 1.53 -7.88 35.85
C ALA A 78 0.02 -7.63 35.96
N SER A 79 -0.65 -7.46 34.82
CA SER A 79 -2.10 -7.24 34.78
C SER A 79 -2.75 -7.94 33.59
N LEU A 80 -4.02 -8.28 33.71
CA LEU A 80 -4.80 -8.86 32.63
C LEU A 80 -5.43 -7.75 31.78
N GLU A 81 -5.04 -7.65 30.52
CA GLU A 81 -5.54 -6.66 29.59
C GLU A 81 -6.26 -7.29 28.40
N ARG A 82 -7.36 -6.67 27.98
CA ARG A 82 -7.98 -7.00 26.69
C ARG A 82 -7.07 -6.45 25.61
N VAL A 83 -6.73 -7.29 24.62
CA VAL A 83 -5.87 -6.85 23.52
C VAL A 83 -6.56 -6.97 22.16
N VAL A 84 -6.07 -6.20 21.21
CA VAL A 84 -6.36 -6.33 19.79
C VAL A 84 -5.03 -6.39 19.07
N ILE A 85 -4.79 -7.45 18.34
CA ILE A 85 -3.54 -7.71 17.65
C ILE A 85 -3.72 -7.34 16.19
N LEU A 86 -2.90 -6.40 15.73
CA LEU A 86 -2.69 -6.07 14.33
C LEU A 86 -1.55 -6.93 13.84
N VAL A 87 -1.82 -7.74 12.82
CA VAL A 87 -0.83 -8.64 12.24
C VAL A 87 -0.33 -8.03 10.94
N ALA A 88 0.97 -7.84 10.78
CA ALA A 88 1.56 -7.24 9.59
C ALA A 88 2.12 -8.26 8.58
N ASP A 89 2.28 -9.53 8.98
CA ASP A 89 2.95 -10.57 8.18
C ASP A 89 2.20 -11.91 8.13
N ALA A 90 2.40 -12.67 7.04
CA ALA A 90 1.74 -13.95 6.79
C ALA A 90 2.25 -15.08 7.72
N GLY A 91 3.54 -15.12 8.04
CA GLY A 91 4.10 -16.09 8.98
C GLY A 91 3.65 -15.83 10.42
N SER A 92 3.61 -14.56 10.83
CA SER A 92 3.05 -14.15 12.13
C SER A 92 1.54 -14.41 12.21
N LEU A 93 0.81 -14.31 11.09
CA LEU A 93 -0.61 -14.66 11.02
C LEU A 93 -0.84 -16.15 11.26
N GLU A 94 -0.09 -17.03 10.61
CA GLU A 94 -0.21 -18.48 10.81
C GLU A 94 0.12 -18.90 12.25
N HIS A 95 1.18 -18.34 12.83
CA HIS A 95 1.55 -18.60 14.23
C HIS A 95 0.46 -18.10 15.19
N THR A 96 -0.02 -16.87 15.00
CA THR A 96 -1.09 -16.27 15.82
C THR A 96 -2.40 -17.06 15.70
N LEU A 97 -2.76 -17.50 14.49
CA LEU A 97 -3.95 -18.33 14.26
C LEU A 97 -3.82 -19.71 14.91
N THR A 98 -2.61 -20.29 14.94
CA THR A 98 -2.33 -21.57 15.61
C THR A 98 -2.50 -21.46 17.14
N GLU A 99 -2.00 -20.38 17.74
CA GLU A 99 -2.17 -20.11 19.18
C GLU A 99 -3.64 -19.83 19.56
N LEU A 100 -4.39 -19.15 18.70
CA LEU A 100 -5.82 -18.89 18.91
C LEU A 100 -6.68 -20.14 18.76
N ALA A 101 -6.33 -21.03 17.84
CA ALA A 101 -6.96 -22.33 17.68
C ALA A 101 -6.78 -23.18 18.96
N ARG A 102 -5.59 -23.14 19.57
CA ARG A 102 -5.34 -23.76 20.90
C ARG A 102 -6.18 -23.13 22.01
N ALA A 103 -6.53 -21.85 21.91
CA ALA A 103 -7.39 -21.12 22.85
C ALA A 103 -8.91 -21.25 22.58
N GLY A 104 -9.33 -22.07 21.61
CA GLY A 104 -10.74 -22.41 21.38
C GLY A 104 -11.58 -21.36 20.62
N ARG A 105 -10.96 -20.47 19.83
CA ARG A 105 -11.69 -19.63 18.86
C ARG A 105 -11.07 -19.71 17.48
N THR A 106 -11.89 -20.05 16.49
CA THR A 106 -11.51 -20.10 15.08
C THR A 106 -12.03 -18.84 14.38
N ILE A 107 -11.14 -17.95 13.94
CA ILE A 107 -11.44 -17.07 12.80
C ILE A 107 -10.88 -17.82 11.60
N SER A 108 -11.72 -18.56 10.89
CA SER A 108 -11.27 -19.26 9.70
C SER A 108 -11.16 -18.26 8.56
N THR A 109 -9.97 -18.16 7.96
CA THR A 109 -9.80 -17.41 6.70
C THR A 109 -10.62 -18.05 5.57
N GLU A 110 -10.95 -19.33 5.69
CA GLU A 110 -11.88 -20.04 4.81
C GLU A 110 -13.32 -19.55 4.98
N ASP A 111 -13.78 -19.32 6.23
CA ASP A 111 -15.11 -18.77 6.50
C ASP A 111 -15.27 -17.35 5.97
N LEU A 112 -14.23 -16.52 6.10
CA LEU A 112 -14.23 -15.15 5.55
C LEU A 112 -14.29 -15.17 4.02
N ARG A 113 -13.53 -16.07 3.37
CA ARG A 113 -13.59 -16.28 1.92
C ARG A 113 -14.96 -16.80 1.49
N ALA A 114 -15.53 -17.75 2.22
CA ALA A 114 -16.85 -18.30 1.94
C ALA A 114 -17.96 -17.24 2.05
N GLN A 115 -17.88 -16.36 3.05
CA GLN A 115 -18.80 -15.23 3.21
C GLN A 115 -18.66 -14.21 2.07
N GLU A 116 -17.45 -13.91 1.63
CA GLU A 116 -17.21 -13.00 0.50
C GLU A 116 -17.76 -13.59 -0.82
N VAL A 117 -17.51 -14.88 -1.08
CA VAL A 117 -18.06 -15.58 -2.26
C VAL A 117 -19.59 -15.56 -2.21
N GLN A 118 -20.20 -15.88 -1.07
CA GLN A 118 -21.65 -15.86 -0.93
C GLN A 118 -22.23 -14.45 -1.15
N HIS A 119 -21.55 -13.42 -0.64
CA HIS A 119 -21.94 -12.03 -0.88
C HIS A 119 -22.01 -11.69 -2.38
N TYR A 120 -21.00 -12.07 -3.17
CA TYR A 120 -21.02 -11.81 -4.61
C TYR A 120 -22.06 -12.65 -5.36
N ARG A 121 -22.36 -13.88 -4.91
CA ARG A 121 -23.48 -14.68 -5.45
C ARG A 121 -24.83 -14.01 -5.21
N ASP A 122 -25.04 -13.47 -4.02
CA ASP A 122 -26.26 -12.74 -3.70
C ASP A 122 -26.38 -11.49 -4.58
N MET A 123 -25.26 -10.79 -4.82
CA MET A 123 -25.22 -9.65 -5.73
C MET A 123 -25.50 -9.99 -7.20
N LEU A 124 -25.07 -11.16 -7.68
CA LEU A 124 -25.45 -11.66 -9.01
C LEU A 124 -26.96 -11.97 -9.05
N THR A 125 -27.48 -12.63 -8.02
CA THR A 125 -28.90 -13.02 -7.93
C THR A 125 -29.83 -11.80 -7.91
N ASN A 126 -29.44 -10.75 -7.18
CA ASN A 126 -30.24 -9.52 -7.06
C ASN A 126 -29.95 -8.49 -8.17
N GLY A 127 -29.05 -8.80 -9.11
CA GLY A 127 -28.73 -7.97 -10.27
C GLY A 127 -27.86 -6.74 -9.99
N THR A 128 -27.25 -6.63 -8.80
CA THR A 128 -26.27 -5.56 -8.50
C THR A 128 -24.89 -5.86 -9.12
N LEU A 129 -24.59 -7.14 -9.34
CA LEU A 129 -23.57 -7.61 -10.28
C LEU A 129 -24.24 -8.27 -11.49
N LEU A 130 -23.59 -8.19 -12.64
CA LEU A 130 -24.04 -8.75 -13.90
C LEU A 130 -22.97 -9.66 -14.49
N SER A 131 -23.40 -10.75 -15.14
CA SER A 131 -22.50 -11.53 -15.98
C SER A 131 -21.95 -10.69 -17.14
N GLU A 132 -20.83 -11.11 -17.73
CA GLU A 132 -20.26 -10.42 -18.92
C GLU A 132 -21.30 -10.23 -20.03
N GLU A 133 -22.10 -11.26 -20.30
CA GLU A 133 -23.12 -11.26 -21.35
C GLU A 133 -24.23 -10.24 -21.07
N ALA A 134 -24.77 -10.25 -19.84
CA ALA A 134 -25.81 -9.32 -19.42
C ALA A 134 -25.30 -7.87 -19.41
N PHE A 135 -24.08 -7.65 -18.89
CA PHE A 135 -23.46 -6.33 -18.85
C PHE A 135 -23.23 -5.75 -20.25
N ARG A 136 -22.76 -6.58 -21.19
CA ARG A 136 -22.59 -6.19 -22.59
C ARG A 136 -23.91 -5.87 -23.27
N ALA A 137 -24.93 -6.69 -23.06
CA ALA A 137 -26.26 -6.46 -23.61
C ALA A 137 -26.80 -5.11 -23.12
N GLN A 138 -26.65 -4.81 -21.83
CA GLN A 138 -27.12 -3.55 -21.25
C GLN A 138 -26.34 -2.33 -21.76
N LEU A 139 -25.02 -2.43 -21.96
CA LEU A 139 -24.21 -1.34 -22.54
C LEU A 139 -24.34 -1.24 -24.07
N GLY A 140 -24.87 -2.27 -24.75
CA GLY A 140 -24.88 -2.35 -26.21
C GLY A 140 -23.48 -2.45 -26.83
N VAL A 141 -22.54 -3.16 -26.19
CA VAL A 141 -21.14 -3.25 -26.64
C VAL A 141 -20.68 -4.67 -27.00
N SER A 142 -19.78 -4.76 -27.98
CA SER A 142 -19.14 -6.01 -28.37
C SER A 142 -18.14 -6.50 -27.32
N LYS A 143 -17.76 -7.79 -27.39
CA LYS A 143 -16.75 -8.39 -26.50
C LYS A 143 -15.44 -7.62 -26.52
N LYS A 144 -14.95 -7.33 -27.73
CA LYS A 144 -13.73 -6.56 -27.98
C LYS A 144 -13.80 -5.17 -27.35
N ARG A 145 -14.96 -4.51 -27.43
CA ARG A 145 -15.14 -3.19 -26.84
C ARG A 145 -15.17 -3.26 -25.31
N LEU A 146 -15.83 -4.25 -24.72
CA LEU A 146 -15.80 -4.44 -23.27
C LEU A 146 -14.37 -4.71 -22.78
N ALA A 147 -13.63 -5.61 -23.44
CA ALA A 147 -12.23 -5.88 -23.12
C ALA A 147 -11.37 -4.60 -23.16
N ALA A 148 -11.59 -3.74 -24.16
CA ALA A 148 -10.90 -2.45 -24.23
C ALA A 148 -11.30 -1.47 -23.10
N MET A 149 -12.57 -1.51 -22.65
CA MET A 149 -13.05 -0.69 -21.51
C MET A 149 -12.54 -1.21 -20.16
N VAL A 150 -12.31 -2.52 -20.04
CA VAL A 150 -11.63 -3.12 -18.88
C VAL A 150 -10.16 -2.73 -18.90
N GLY A 151 -9.48 -2.93 -20.04
CA GLY A 151 -8.05 -2.68 -20.20
C GLY A 151 -7.64 -1.23 -19.95
N ASP A 152 -8.49 -0.26 -20.27
CA ASP A 152 -8.23 1.16 -19.97
C ASP A 152 -8.82 1.66 -18.65
N GLY A 153 -9.45 0.77 -17.88
CA GLY A 153 -9.97 1.01 -16.53
C GLY A 153 -11.29 1.78 -16.47
N ARG A 154 -12.01 1.95 -17.59
CA ARG A 154 -13.35 2.57 -17.57
C ARG A 154 -14.37 1.75 -16.79
N VAL A 155 -14.25 0.43 -16.87
CA VAL A 155 -15.04 -0.54 -16.10
C VAL A 155 -14.11 -1.54 -15.43
N PHE A 156 -14.62 -2.27 -14.45
CA PHE A 156 -13.88 -3.33 -13.77
C PHE A 156 -14.81 -4.50 -13.47
N ALA A 157 -14.23 -5.68 -13.35
CA ALA A 157 -14.92 -6.88 -12.95
C ALA A 157 -14.43 -7.34 -11.57
N LEU A 158 -15.31 -7.99 -10.84
CA LEU A 158 -14.96 -8.84 -9.71
C LEU A 158 -14.85 -10.27 -10.22
N ASP A 159 -13.94 -11.03 -9.64
CA ASP A 159 -13.86 -12.47 -9.86
C ASP A 159 -14.84 -13.15 -8.90
N VAL A 160 -15.81 -13.86 -9.46
CA VAL A 160 -16.78 -14.65 -8.71
C VAL A 160 -16.64 -16.08 -9.21
N GLU A 161 -15.89 -16.89 -8.46
CA GLU A 161 -15.66 -18.32 -8.75
C GLU A 161 -15.04 -18.57 -10.13
N GLY A 162 -14.10 -17.72 -10.57
CA GLY A 162 -13.44 -17.84 -11.87
C GLY A 162 -14.20 -17.14 -13.01
N HIS A 163 -15.33 -16.50 -12.73
CA HIS A 163 -16.13 -15.77 -13.70
C HIS A 163 -16.11 -14.26 -13.43
N GLN A 164 -15.96 -13.47 -14.50
CA GLN A 164 -16.01 -12.02 -14.41
C GLN A 164 -17.45 -11.53 -14.23
N ALA A 165 -17.70 -10.86 -13.10
CA ALA A 165 -18.95 -10.20 -12.78
C ALA A 165 -18.75 -8.68 -12.71
N PHE A 166 -19.65 -7.92 -13.34
CA PHE A 166 -19.52 -6.47 -13.49
C PHE A 166 -20.56 -5.75 -12.64
N PRO A 167 -20.19 -4.71 -11.88
CA PRO A 167 -21.18 -3.87 -11.19
C PRO A 167 -22.18 -3.21 -12.14
N ALA A 168 -23.48 -3.43 -11.89
CA ALA A 168 -24.56 -2.96 -12.76
C ALA A 168 -24.59 -1.43 -12.92
N PHE A 169 -24.14 -0.68 -11.91
CA PHE A 169 -24.09 0.78 -12.00
C PHE A 169 -23.11 1.28 -13.09
N LEU A 170 -22.13 0.46 -13.52
CA LEU A 170 -21.19 0.83 -14.59
C LEU A 170 -21.86 0.87 -15.99
N SER A 171 -23.06 0.31 -16.11
CA SER A 171 -23.91 0.30 -17.31
C SER A 171 -25.20 1.11 -17.14
N ASP A 172 -25.44 1.73 -15.98
CA ASP A 172 -26.67 2.48 -15.70
C ASP A 172 -26.69 3.86 -16.38
N THR A 173 -27.53 4.00 -17.41
CA THR A 173 -27.68 5.25 -18.19
C THR A 173 -28.33 6.39 -17.39
N ARG A 174 -28.91 6.12 -16.23
CA ARG A 174 -29.41 7.15 -15.30
C ARG A 174 -28.26 7.91 -14.64
N LEU A 175 -27.07 7.29 -14.56
CA LEU A 175 -25.86 7.93 -14.05
C LEU A 175 -25.12 8.69 -15.17
N LYS A 176 -24.30 9.66 -14.77
CA LYS A 176 -23.39 10.34 -15.70
C LYS A 176 -22.21 9.41 -16.05
N LEU A 177 -22.42 8.43 -16.92
CA LEU A 177 -21.46 7.35 -17.25
C LEU A 177 -20.07 7.87 -17.63
N LYS A 178 -19.95 8.96 -18.40
CA LYS A 178 -18.64 9.55 -18.73
C LYS A 178 -17.87 10.02 -17.49
N ARG A 179 -18.57 10.54 -16.47
CA ARG A 179 -17.98 10.96 -15.19
C ARG A 179 -17.63 9.74 -14.33
N LEU A 180 -18.52 8.76 -14.28
CA LEU A 180 -18.28 7.50 -13.60
C LEU A 180 -17.03 6.81 -14.14
N TRP A 181 -16.94 6.59 -15.45
CA TRP A 181 -15.77 5.96 -16.08
C TRP A 181 -14.49 6.77 -15.86
N LYS A 182 -14.58 8.11 -15.77
CA LYS A 182 -13.42 8.93 -15.41
C LYS A 182 -12.95 8.67 -13.98
N VAL A 183 -13.87 8.48 -13.03
CA VAL A 183 -13.55 8.09 -11.65
C VAL A 183 -13.04 6.66 -11.60
N SER A 184 -13.72 5.69 -12.25
CA SER A 184 -13.28 4.29 -12.31
C SER A 184 -11.85 4.16 -12.82
N ARG A 185 -11.50 4.92 -13.87
CA ARG A 185 -10.11 4.99 -14.35
C ARG A 185 -9.16 5.42 -13.26
N ILE A 186 -9.52 6.43 -12.45
CA ILE A 186 -8.69 6.91 -11.35
C ILE A 186 -8.44 5.83 -10.31
N LEU A 187 -9.45 5.02 -10.01
CA LEU A 187 -9.41 4.00 -8.96
C LEU A 187 -8.67 2.72 -9.38
N VAL A 188 -8.15 2.62 -10.61
CA VAL A 188 -7.46 1.43 -11.14
C VAL A 188 -6.36 0.88 -10.23
N PRO A 189 -5.52 1.69 -9.55
CA PRO A 189 -4.51 1.13 -8.65
C PRO A 189 -5.09 0.26 -7.52
N ALA A 190 -6.34 0.49 -7.10
CA ALA A 190 -6.97 -0.31 -6.05
C ALA A 190 -7.53 -1.63 -6.57
N PRO A 191 -7.60 -2.70 -5.76
CA PRO A 191 -8.34 -3.91 -6.09
C PRO A 191 -9.82 -3.66 -6.45
N PRO A 192 -10.41 -4.39 -7.41
CA PRO A 192 -11.80 -4.18 -7.87
C PRO A 192 -12.86 -4.14 -6.76
N ALA A 193 -12.75 -5.02 -5.76
CA ALA A 193 -13.66 -5.05 -4.61
C ALA A 193 -13.64 -3.73 -3.82
N LEU A 194 -12.47 -3.11 -3.67
CA LEU A 194 -12.34 -1.83 -2.97
C LEU A 194 -12.87 -0.66 -3.79
N ARG A 195 -12.79 -0.75 -5.13
CA ARG A 195 -13.43 0.23 -6.02
C ARG A 195 -14.95 0.16 -5.89
N LEU A 196 -15.52 -1.06 -5.84
CA LEU A 196 -16.94 -1.29 -5.61
C LEU A 196 -17.39 -0.70 -4.29
N ASP A 197 -16.69 -1.04 -3.20
CA ASP A 197 -16.97 -0.54 -1.85
C ASP A 197 -16.95 0.99 -1.81
N LEU A 198 -15.90 1.61 -2.36
CA LEU A 198 -15.77 3.06 -2.37
C LEU A 198 -16.94 3.71 -3.11
N LEU A 199 -17.28 3.22 -4.30
CA LEU A 199 -18.29 3.86 -5.14
C LEU A 199 -19.70 3.76 -4.54
N THR A 200 -19.99 2.70 -3.79
CA THR A 200 -21.34 2.36 -3.34
C THR A 200 -21.63 2.68 -1.87
N ARG A 201 -20.60 3.01 -1.06
CA ARG A 201 -20.77 3.32 0.36
C ARG A 201 -20.59 4.80 0.68
N GLN A 202 -21.18 5.22 1.79
CA GLN A 202 -20.93 6.54 2.36
C GLN A 202 -19.47 6.68 2.75
N CYS A 203 -18.89 7.85 2.47
CA CYS A 203 -17.49 8.13 2.74
C CYS A 203 -17.33 9.36 3.62
N GLY A 204 -16.82 9.17 4.84
CA GLY A 204 -16.62 10.27 5.80
C GLY A 204 -15.71 11.38 5.28
N ALA A 205 -14.65 11.03 4.55
CA ALA A 205 -13.77 12.00 3.90
C ALA A 205 -14.47 12.84 2.81
N LEU A 206 -15.62 12.38 2.32
CA LEU A 206 -16.49 13.10 1.40
C LEU A 206 -17.70 13.73 2.09
N GLY A 207 -17.76 13.74 3.42
CA GLY A 207 -18.89 14.28 4.19
C GLY A 207 -20.07 13.33 4.28
N ASP A 208 -19.79 12.02 4.39
CA ASP A 208 -20.77 10.93 4.44
C ASP A 208 -21.66 10.80 3.19
N GLU A 209 -21.27 11.45 2.09
CA GLU A 209 -21.91 11.30 0.79
C GLU A 209 -21.46 10.00 0.09
N VAL A 210 -22.34 9.42 -0.74
CA VAL A 210 -22.01 8.25 -1.58
C VAL A 210 -21.38 8.74 -2.88
N PRO A 211 -20.18 8.26 -3.30
CA PRO A 211 -19.49 8.78 -4.48
C PRO A 211 -20.28 8.75 -5.79
N LEU A 212 -21.16 7.77 -5.99
CA LEU A 212 -22.04 7.74 -7.17
C LEU A 212 -23.00 8.93 -7.25
N GLU A 213 -23.45 9.47 -6.11
CA GLU A 213 -24.35 10.62 -6.04
C GLU A 213 -23.62 11.93 -6.42
N LEU A 214 -22.32 12.00 -6.13
CA LEU A 214 -21.46 13.16 -6.43
C LEU A 214 -21.26 13.39 -7.93
N LEU A 215 -21.58 12.42 -8.77
CA LEU A 215 -21.41 12.52 -10.22
C LEU A 215 -22.30 13.63 -10.82
N ALA A 216 -23.47 13.88 -10.24
CA ALA A 216 -24.48 14.78 -10.79
C ALA A 216 -24.05 16.26 -10.77
N ASN A 217 -23.37 16.70 -9.71
CA ASN A 217 -23.01 18.11 -9.48
C ASN A 217 -21.53 18.39 -9.80
N ASP A 218 -21.22 19.53 -10.42
CA ASP A 218 -19.85 19.84 -10.88
C ASP A 218 -18.86 20.16 -9.76
N LYS A 219 -19.33 20.79 -8.69
CA LYS A 219 -18.50 21.07 -7.50
C LYS A 219 -18.24 19.77 -6.74
N ALA A 220 -19.27 18.97 -6.53
CA ALA A 220 -19.20 17.66 -5.89
C ALA A 220 -18.30 16.69 -6.70
N PHE A 221 -18.48 16.63 -8.01
CA PHE A 221 -17.66 15.80 -8.89
C PHE A 221 -16.18 16.21 -8.85
N ARG A 222 -15.86 17.51 -8.80
CA ARG A 222 -14.47 17.97 -8.62
C ARG A 222 -13.90 17.58 -7.25
N LYS A 223 -14.71 17.60 -6.19
CA LYS A 223 -14.33 17.10 -4.85
C LYS A 223 -14.00 15.60 -4.93
N LEU A 224 -14.88 14.80 -5.54
CA LEU A 224 -14.68 13.37 -5.78
C LEU A 224 -13.39 13.09 -6.57
N LEU A 225 -13.13 13.82 -7.66
CA LEU A 225 -11.91 13.63 -8.45
C LEU A 225 -10.62 13.95 -7.68
N ARG A 226 -10.64 14.89 -6.73
CA ARG A 226 -9.47 15.15 -5.89
C ARG A 226 -9.27 14.04 -4.87
N PHE A 227 -10.35 13.67 -4.18
CA PHE A 227 -10.34 12.57 -3.21
C PHE A 227 -9.88 11.25 -3.85
N ALA A 228 -10.49 10.86 -4.97
CA ALA A 228 -10.18 9.61 -5.67
C ALA A 228 -8.70 9.50 -6.08
N ARG A 229 -8.03 10.61 -6.43
CA ARG A 229 -6.60 10.62 -6.74
C ARG A 229 -5.72 10.42 -5.51
N GLY A 230 -6.10 10.99 -4.37
CA GLY A 230 -5.41 10.76 -3.10
C GLY A 230 -5.55 9.31 -2.69
N TRP A 231 -6.79 8.82 -2.65
CA TRP A 231 -7.13 7.45 -2.30
C TRP A 231 -6.48 6.42 -3.21
N ALA A 232 -6.49 6.63 -4.53
CA ALA A 232 -5.81 5.73 -5.47
C ALA A 232 -4.28 5.68 -5.25
N GLY A 233 -3.69 6.75 -4.71
CA GLY A 233 -2.28 6.78 -4.36
C GLY A 233 -1.91 5.82 -3.23
N GLU A 234 -2.84 5.48 -2.34
CA GLU A 234 -2.60 4.56 -1.21
C GLU A 234 -2.38 3.11 -1.65
N PHE A 235 -2.67 2.79 -2.91
CA PHE A 235 -2.55 1.42 -3.45
C PHE A 235 -1.25 1.21 -4.21
N SER A 236 -0.39 2.22 -4.29
CA SER A 236 0.88 2.11 -4.98
C SER A 236 1.94 2.96 -4.31
N ARG A 237 3.01 2.29 -3.89
CA ARG A 237 4.19 2.92 -3.32
C ARG A 237 5.29 2.91 -4.35
N THR A 238 5.88 4.07 -4.60
CA THR A 238 7.13 4.19 -5.36
C THR A 238 8.27 4.32 -4.36
N ARG A 239 9.24 3.41 -4.44
CA ARG A 239 10.45 3.39 -3.63
C ARG A 239 11.65 3.73 -4.49
N VAL A 240 12.57 4.50 -3.94
CA VAL A 240 13.85 4.84 -4.54
C VAL A 240 14.94 4.47 -3.55
N ASP A 241 15.75 3.49 -3.92
CA ASP A 241 16.93 3.08 -3.16
C ASP A 241 18.20 3.53 -3.88
N VAL A 242 19.16 3.99 -3.11
CA VAL A 242 20.41 4.57 -3.60
C VAL A 242 21.56 3.80 -2.98
N TYR A 243 22.49 3.35 -3.82
CA TYR A 243 23.63 2.53 -3.43
C TYR A 243 24.94 3.18 -3.86
N ASP A 244 26.00 2.91 -3.10
CA ASP A 244 27.36 3.22 -3.51
C ASP A 244 27.80 2.20 -4.57
N ALA A 245 27.97 2.66 -5.81
CA ALA A 245 28.46 1.84 -6.90
C ALA A 245 29.94 2.12 -7.22
N SER A 246 30.64 2.84 -6.35
CA SER A 246 32.10 2.99 -6.42
C SER A 246 32.85 1.81 -5.79
N SER A 247 32.17 1.04 -4.94
CA SER A 247 32.69 -0.19 -4.32
C SER A 247 32.57 -1.40 -5.25
N SER A 248 33.47 -2.38 -5.11
CA SER A 248 33.42 -3.64 -5.86
C SER A 248 32.40 -4.65 -5.33
N VAL A 249 31.60 -4.28 -4.32
CA VAL A 249 30.54 -5.12 -3.74
C VAL A 249 29.34 -5.12 -4.67
N ASP A 250 28.76 -6.31 -4.90
CA ASP A 250 27.55 -6.45 -5.71
C ASP A 250 26.42 -5.57 -5.12
N PRO A 251 25.86 -4.61 -5.89
CA PRO A 251 24.82 -3.71 -5.42
C PRO A 251 23.55 -4.43 -4.91
N THR A 252 23.34 -5.70 -5.28
CA THR A 252 22.23 -6.52 -4.77
C THR A 252 22.44 -7.02 -3.33
N THR A 253 23.66 -6.91 -2.81
CA THR A 253 24.05 -7.28 -1.44
C THR A 253 24.59 -6.10 -0.63
N ALA A 254 24.81 -4.95 -1.27
CA ALA A 254 25.30 -3.75 -0.64
C ALA A 254 24.23 -3.11 0.27
N GLU A 255 24.68 -2.55 1.39
CA GLU A 255 23.82 -1.73 2.25
C GLU A 255 23.34 -0.49 1.47
N CYS A 256 22.05 -0.19 1.57
CA CYS A 256 21.46 0.97 0.93
C CYS A 256 21.99 2.25 1.58
N LEU A 257 22.61 3.15 0.81
CA LEU A 257 23.08 4.44 1.31
C LEU A 257 21.92 5.35 1.71
N TYR A 258 20.85 5.32 0.92
CA TYR A 258 19.69 6.17 1.13
C TYR A 258 18.46 5.57 0.46
N SER A 259 17.40 5.39 1.24
CA SER A 259 16.10 4.95 0.78
C SER A 259 15.07 6.03 0.98
N CYS A 260 14.17 6.18 0.02
CA CYS A 260 12.95 6.93 0.23
C CYS A 260 11.75 6.36 -0.50
N ALA A 261 10.55 6.73 -0.06
CA ALA A 261 9.32 6.28 -0.70
C ALA A 261 8.21 7.34 -0.69
N ALA A 262 7.22 7.14 -1.55
CA ALA A 262 5.96 7.86 -1.47
C ALA A 262 4.81 7.01 -2.00
N GLU A 263 3.64 7.15 -1.37
CA GLU A 263 2.37 6.70 -1.90
C GLU A 263 1.97 7.60 -3.09
N VAL A 264 1.98 7.02 -4.29
CA VAL A 264 1.69 7.72 -5.55
C VAL A 264 1.03 6.77 -6.53
N ASP A 265 -0.10 7.20 -7.07
CA ASP A 265 -0.84 6.51 -8.12
C ASP A 265 0.08 6.07 -9.27
N SER A 266 0.16 4.76 -9.51
CA SER A 266 1.08 4.12 -10.46
C SER A 266 0.97 4.65 -11.89
N ARG A 267 -0.15 5.27 -12.25
CA ARG A 267 -0.42 5.83 -13.59
C ARG A 267 0.19 7.23 -13.77
N VAL A 268 0.68 7.83 -12.70
CA VAL A 268 1.54 9.02 -12.79
C VAL A 268 2.88 8.57 -13.40
N PRO A 269 3.46 9.35 -14.35
CA PRO A 269 4.73 8.98 -14.98
C PRO A 269 5.82 8.66 -13.97
N LEU A 270 6.61 7.62 -14.25
CA LEU A 270 7.66 7.08 -13.37
C LEU A 270 8.53 8.16 -12.73
N TRP A 271 9.09 9.07 -13.54
CA TRP A 271 10.00 10.11 -13.04
C TRP A 271 9.30 11.14 -12.16
N THR A 272 8.01 11.39 -12.39
CA THR A 272 7.21 12.25 -11.51
C THR A 272 6.95 11.56 -10.16
N ARG A 273 6.73 10.24 -10.15
CA ARG A 273 6.60 9.46 -8.92
C ARG A 273 7.90 9.40 -8.14
N ALA A 274 9.02 9.06 -8.80
CA ALA A 274 10.35 9.02 -8.19
C ALA A 274 10.77 10.38 -7.62
N LEU A 275 10.48 11.48 -8.34
CA LEU A 275 10.71 12.83 -7.84
C LEU A 275 9.86 13.15 -6.59
N LYS A 276 8.61 12.67 -6.55
CA LYS A 276 7.76 12.82 -5.37
C LYS A 276 8.30 12.01 -4.19
N ALA A 277 8.79 10.79 -4.39
CA ALA A 277 9.44 9.99 -3.35
C ALA A 277 10.62 10.73 -2.72
N ILE A 278 11.56 11.22 -3.53
CA ILE A 278 12.74 11.97 -3.04
C ILE A 278 12.38 13.25 -2.28
N ARG A 279 11.26 13.90 -2.62
CA ARG A 279 10.83 15.16 -1.99
C ARG A 279 9.88 14.95 -0.81
N SER A 280 9.46 13.72 -0.55
CA SER A 280 8.53 13.42 0.53
C SER A 280 9.30 13.17 1.82
N PRO A 281 9.09 13.97 2.88
CA PRO A 281 9.91 13.88 4.09
C PRO A 281 9.59 12.65 4.97
N GLY A 282 8.48 11.95 4.71
CA GLY A 282 7.91 10.95 5.63
C GLY A 282 8.45 9.54 5.50
N TYR A 283 9.13 9.19 4.40
CA TYR A 283 9.72 7.87 4.18
C TYR A 283 11.12 8.09 3.65
N GLN A 284 12.06 8.45 4.53
CA GLN A 284 13.45 8.67 4.15
C GLN A 284 14.37 8.10 5.23
N PHE A 285 15.37 7.34 4.82
CA PHE A 285 16.37 6.77 5.71
C PHE A 285 17.74 6.71 5.01
N PRO A 286 18.84 7.10 5.67
CA PRO A 286 18.86 7.79 6.97
C PRO A 286 18.21 9.19 6.87
N HIS A 287 17.79 9.75 8.01
CA HIS A 287 17.18 11.08 8.05
C HIS A 287 18.16 12.20 7.65
N GLU A 288 19.43 12.06 8.02
CA GLU A 288 20.50 12.91 7.53
C GLU A 288 20.96 12.39 6.16
N ILE A 289 20.63 13.14 5.10
CA ILE A 289 20.89 12.71 3.73
C ILE A 289 22.41 12.74 3.46
N PRO A 290 23.05 11.60 3.14
CA PRO A 290 24.50 11.52 3.00
C PRO A 290 25.02 12.25 1.75
N PRO A 291 26.31 12.62 1.72
CA PRO A 291 26.98 13.09 0.51
C PRO A 291 26.95 12.01 -0.57
N ALA A 292 26.84 12.41 -1.85
CA ALA A 292 26.86 11.47 -2.96
C ALA A 292 28.30 10.99 -3.25
N PRO A 293 28.54 9.67 -3.38
CA PRO A 293 29.81 9.15 -3.87
C PRO A 293 30.02 9.46 -5.36
N ALA A 294 31.21 9.13 -5.88
CA ALA A 294 31.57 9.37 -7.27
C ALA A 294 30.69 8.57 -8.26
N THR A 295 30.29 7.36 -7.88
CA THR A 295 29.40 6.52 -8.68
C THR A 295 28.24 6.06 -7.82
N VAL A 296 27.02 6.35 -8.28
CA VAL A 296 25.77 6.07 -7.56
C VAL A 296 24.90 5.17 -8.42
N LEU A 297 24.41 4.07 -7.86
CA LEU A 297 23.33 3.29 -8.45
C LEU A 297 22.01 3.68 -7.79
N VAL A 298 21.02 4.04 -8.60
CA VAL A 298 19.66 4.33 -8.14
C VAL A 298 18.72 3.26 -8.67
N ILE A 299 17.96 2.65 -7.79
CA ILE A 299 16.92 1.67 -8.11
C ILE A 299 15.56 2.31 -7.83
N VAL A 300 14.63 2.20 -8.78
CA VAL A 300 13.25 2.65 -8.62
C VAL A 300 12.33 1.46 -8.74
N GLU A 301 11.58 1.21 -7.67
CA GLU A 301 10.65 0.09 -7.58
C GLU A 301 9.24 0.58 -7.27
N ARG A 302 8.25 -0.24 -7.64
CA ARG A 302 6.86 -0.04 -7.29
C ARG A 302 6.32 -1.23 -6.52
N ALA A 303 5.86 -0.99 -5.30
CA ALA A 303 5.04 -1.94 -4.57
C ALA A 303 3.55 -1.64 -4.80
N THR A 304 2.75 -2.69 -4.98
CA THR A 304 1.28 -2.61 -5.09
C THR A 304 0.66 -3.12 -3.81
N ALA A 305 -0.28 -2.36 -3.23
CA ALA A 305 -0.92 -2.76 -1.98
C ALA A 305 -1.65 -4.11 -2.14
N GLY A 306 -1.33 -5.07 -1.27
CA GLY A 306 -1.91 -6.41 -1.29
C GLY A 306 -1.04 -7.45 -1.98
N GLU A 307 -0.12 -7.05 -2.87
CA GLU A 307 0.79 -7.95 -3.57
C GLU A 307 2.07 -8.19 -2.73
N SER A 308 2.78 -9.27 -3.05
CA SER A 308 4.08 -9.58 -2.46
C SER A 308 5.18 -9.18 -3.43
N GLY A 309 6.20 -8.48 -2.93
CA GLY A 309 7.32 -7.99 -3.73
C GLY A 309 7.09 -6.61 -4.33
N ALA A 310 8.06 -6.17 -5.13
CA ALA A 310 8.02 -4.90 -5.84
C ALA A 310 8.43 -5.11 -7.29
N ASP A 311 7.80 -4.36 -8.19
CA ASP A 311 8.16 -4.33 -9.61
C ASP A 311 9.35 -3.39 -9.78
N LEU A 312 10.47 -3.91 -10.31
CA LEU A 312 11.59 -3.08 -10.73
C LEU A 312 11.19 -2.25 -11.96
N GLU A 313 11.09 -0.94 -11.81
CA GLU A 313 10.67 -0.04 -12.89
C GLU A 313 11.85 0.63 -13.59
N ALA A 314 12.92 0.96 -12.85
CA ALA A 314 14.14 1.50 -13.45
C ALA A 314 15.42 1.30 -12.60
N ARG A 315 16.56 1.33 -13.30
CA ARG A 315 17.91 1.45 -12.75
C ARG A 315 18.61 2.64 -13.39
N LEU A 316 19.31 3.43 -12.58
CA LEU A 316 20.10 4.56 -13.06
C LEU A 316 21.51 4.46 -12.51
N LEU A 317 22.50 4.44 -13.40
CA LEU A 317 23.90 4.58 -13.03
C LEU A 317 24.32 6.03 -13.21
N CYS A 318 24.73 6.66 -12.12
CA CYS A 318 25.09 8.07 -12.08
C CYS A 318 26.58 8.22 -11.77
N GLU A 319 27.33 8.87 -12.65
CA GLU A 319 28.75 9.16 -12.47
C GLU A 319 28.95 10.67 -12.27
N LEU A 320 29.52 11.06 -11.13
CA LEU A 320 29.78 12.43 -10.74
C LEU A 320 31.25 12.80 -10.96
N ASP A 321 31.50 13.73 -11.87
CA ASP A 321 32.79 14.36 -12.11
C ASP A 321 32.72 15.85 -11.78
N GLY A 322 33.05 16.19 -10.54
CA GLY A 322 32.96 17.54 -9.99
C GLY A 322 31.52 18.08 -9.97
N ARG A 323 31.12 18.84 -11.00
CA ARG A 323 29.73 19.34 -11.15
C ARG A 323 28.98 18.66 -12.28
N VAL A 324 29.62 17.78 -13.02
CA VAL A 324 29.05 17.14 -14.19
C VAL A 324 28.57 15.76 -13.79
N LEU A 325 27.29 15.50 -14.00
CA LEU A 325 26.67 14.21 -13.75
C LEU A 325 26.36 13.54 -15.09
N ARG A 326 26.89 12.34 -15.32
CA ARG A 326 26.45 11.45 -16.40
C ARG A 326 25.45 10.46 -15.81
N VAL A 327 24.34 10.22 -16.50
CA VAL A 327 23.27 9.35 -16.02
C VAL A 327 22.93 8.36 -17.12
N ALA A 328 23.18 7.08 -16.89
CA ALA A 328 22.72 6.00 -17.75
C ALA A 328 21.41 5.45 -17.19
N VAL A 329 20.34 5.40 -17.98
CA VAL A 329 19.01 4.97 -17.54
C VAL A 329 18.60 3.68 -18.23
N THR A 330 18.23 2.68 -17.45
CA THR A 330 17.62 1.41 -17.90
C THR A 330 16.23 1.31 -17.31
N ALA A 331 15.19 1.31 -18.14
CA ALA A 331 13.79 1.26 -17.71
C ALA A 331 13.08 0.04 -18.29
N GLY A 332 12.21 -0.61 -17.52
CA GLY A 332 11.41 -1.75 -17.99
C GLY A 332 12.17 -3.05 -18.23
N GLY A 333 13.36 -3.23 -17.64
CA GLY A 333 14.10 -4.50 -17.66
C GLY A 333 14.87 -4.82 -18.95
N GLU A 334 14.86 -3.95 -19.96
CA GLU A 334 15.61 -4.13 -21.22
C GLU A 334 16.82 -3.18 -21.30
N GLU A 335 17.96 -3.65 -21.81
CA GLU A 335 19.13 -2.82 -22.15
C GLU A 335 18.92 -2.12 -23.51
N PRO A 336 18.47 -0.86 -23.48
CA PRO A 336 19.35 0.19 -23.94
C PRO A 336 19.47 1.32 -22.90
N SER A 337 20.70 1.58 -22.46
CA SER A 337 21.02 2.66 -21.54
C SER A 337 21.03 4.02 -22.26
N VAL A 338 20.07 4.88 -21.96
CA VAL A 338 20.11 6.27 -22.46
C VAL A 338 21.03 7.08 -21.55
N VAL A 339 22.07 7.68 -22.14
CA VAL A 339 23.04 8.50 -21.40
C VAL A 339 22.66 9.98 -21.48
N HIS A 340 22.43 10.59 -20.33
CA HIS A 340 22.18 12.01 -20.17
C HIS A 340 23.34 12.70 -19.44
N LYS A 341 23.50 14.01 -19.69
CA LYS A 341 24.50 14.85 -19.02
C LYS A 341 23.83 16.04 -18.36
N LEU A 342 24.11 16.27 -17.08
CA LEU A 342 23.59 17.38 -16.30
C LEU A 342 24.72 18.12 -15.59
N LYS A 343 24.59 19.44 -15.44
CA LYS A 343 25.48 20.25 -14.60
C LYS A 343 24.76 20.59 -13.29
N LEU A 344 25.34 20.17 -12.17
CA LEU A 344 24.86 20.44 -10.82
C LEU A 344 25.34 21.82 -10.33
N ALA A 345 24.60 22.40 -9.37
CA ALA A 345 24.97 23.70 -8.80
C ALA A 345 26.17 23.60 -7.83
N THR A 346 26.29 22.49 -7.11
CA THR A 346 27.36 22.22 -6.14
C THR A 346 28.33 21.15 -6.65
N LYS A 347 29.57 21.18 -6.14
CA LYS A 347 30.58 20.14 -6.40
C LYS A 347 30.40 18.89 -5.52
N ASN A 348 29.80 19.06 -4.34
CA ASN A 348 29.59 18.01 -3.35
C ASN A 348 28.09 17.92 -3.03
N PRO A 349 27.27 17.36 -3.93
CA PRO A 349 25.84 17.19 -3.69
C PRO A 349 25.59 16.08 -2.67
N THR A 350 24.43 16.14 -1.98
CA THR A 350 23.89 14.97 -1.29
C THR A 350 23.22 14.03 -2.29
N VAL A 351 23.04 12.76 -1.92
CA VAL A 351 22.32 11.78 -2.76
C VAL A 351 20.89 12.24 -3.07
N GLY A 352 20.21 12.86 -2.12
CA GLY A 352 18.87 13.42 -2.32
C GLY A 352 18.85 14.58 -3.33
N TYR A 353 19.84 15.49 -3.27
CA TYR A 353 19.95 16.58 -4.24
C TYR A 353 20.24 16.04 -5.65
N LEU A 354 21.18 15.09 -5.77
CA LEU A 354 21.53 14.43 -7.02
C LEU A 354 20.28 13.78 -7.64
N CYS A 355 19.59 12.93 -6.89
CA CYS A 355 18.38 12.24 -7.36
C CYS A 355 17.27 13.23 -7.74
N SER A 356 17.04 14.27 -6.94
CA SER A 356 16.04 15.29 -7.28
C SER A 356 16.37 16.01 -8.59
N ALA A 357 17.64 16.26 -8.88
CA ALA A 357 18.07 16.91 -10.11
C ALA A 357 17.88 15.98 -11.34
N VAL A 358 18.23 14.70 -11.19
CA VAL A 358 18.05 13.66 -12.21
C VAL A 358 16.58 13.46 -12.54
N PHE A 359 15.73 13.18 -11.54
CA PHE A 359 14.31 12.93 -11.80
C PHE A 359 13.57 14.17 -12.31
N SER A 360 14.00 15.38 -11.93
CA SER A 360 13.46 16.62 -12.52
C SER A 360 13.81 16.76 -14.00
N MET A 361 15.01 16.35 -14.41
CA MET A 361 15.42 16.35 -15.80
C MET A 361 14.65 15.29 -16.59
N LEU A 362 14.62 14.05 -16.11
CA LEU A 362 13.94 12.94 -16.77
C LEU A 362 12.43 13.18 -16.90
N SER A 363 11.79 13.76 -15.87
CA SER A 363 10.36 14.13 -15.94
C SER A 363 10.06 15.12 -17.07
N LYS A 364 10.97 16.07 -17.33
CA LYS A 364 10.82 17.05 -18.41
C LYS A 364 11.00 16.41 -19.79
N LEU A 365 11.97 15.49 -19.92
CA LEU A 365 12.25 14.77 -21.16
C LEU A 365 11.13 13.79 -21.54
N SER A 366 10.46 13.18 -20.55
CA SER A 366 9.31 12.29 -20.78
C SER A 366 7.99 13.03 -21.04
N GLY A 367 7.96 14.36 -20.80
CA GLY A 367 6.76 15.20 -20.95
C GLY A 367 6.72 16.02 -22.25
N SER A 368 7.78 15.96 -23.06
CA SER A 368 7.84 16.44 -24.45
C SER A 368 7.53 15.31 -25.41
#